data_AF-A0A2N8MQP6-F1
#
_entry.id   AF-A0A2N8MQP6-F1
#
_cell.length_a   1.000
_cell.length_b   1.000
_cell.length_c   1.000
_cell.angle_alpha   90.00
_cell.angle_beta   90.00
_cell.angle_gamma   90.00
#
_symmetry.space_group_name_H-M   'P 1'
#
loop_
_entity.id
_entity.type
_entity.pdbx_description
1 polymer ?
#
loop_
_entity_poly.entity_id
_entity_poly.type
_entity_poly.pdbx_seq_one_letter_code
_entity_poly.pdbx_strand_id
1 'polypeptide(L)'
;MLRHVLTLVLDWTAQGVPIATDVPQMRQFIRWAQYLGGFLRHHGVDGFLGNADAGRGLDEDHAEWYAFLSTWRQIHSEEPVTAQQLRAGAEPEYGAPDVWKGTFPSTVTGKPLSAKARRKRLAGQVDRWRGDLVLRSDTDKHTKIKVYSVEHRADSS
;
A
#
# COMPACT_ATOMS: atom_id res chain seq x y z
N MET A 1 13.17 -33.84 6.79
CA MET A 1 12.53 -32.60 7.28
C MET A 1 11.08 -32.46 6.84
N LEU A 2 10.74 -32.75 5.58
CA LEU A 2 9.35 -32.72 5.08
C LEU A 2 8.34 -33.56 5.88
N ARG A 3 8.74 -34.78 6.32
CA ARG A 3 7.85 -35.67 7.09
C ARG A 3 7.29 -35.04 8.37
N HIS A 4 8.10 -34.25 9.09
CA HIS A 4 7.68 -33.67 10.36
C HIS A 4 6.67 -32.56 10.12
N VAL A 5 6.89 -31.72 9.09
CA VAL A 5 5.93 -30.69 8.69
C VAL A 5 4.60 -31.32 8.28
N LEU A 6 4.64 -32.42 7.51
CA LEU A 6 3.43 -33.14 7.12
C LEU A 6 2.69 -33.74 8.33
N THR A 7 3.40 -34.30 9.32
CA THR A 7 2.80 -34.79 10.56
C THR A 7 2.08 -33.68 11.33
N LEU A 8 2.70 -32.49 11.45
CA LEU A 8 2.10 -31.34 12.13
C LEU A 8 0.86 -30.82 11.38
N VAL A 9 0.89 -30.82 10.04
CA VAL A 9 -0.26 -30.40 9.23
C VAL A 9 -1.41 -31.41 9.36
N LEU A 10 -1.13 -32.71 9.30
CA LEU A 10 -2.14 -33.75 9.47
C LEU A 10 -2.80 -33.67 10.84
N ASP A 11 -2.03 -33.51 11.90
CA ASP A 11 -2.54 -33.35 13.27
C ASP A 11 -3.44 -32.11 13.39
N TRP A 12 -2.99 -30.95 12.88
CA TRP A 12 -3.79 -29.73 12.89
C TRP A 12 -5.11 -29.87 12.09
N THR A 13 -5.09 -30.57 10.94
CA THR A 13 -6.30 -30.82 10.16
C THR A 13 -7.25 -31.81 10.84
N ALA A 14 -6.72 -32.82 11.54
CA ALA A 14 -7.52 -33.78 12.30
C ALA A 14 -8.26 -33.12 13.48
N GLN A 15 -7.72 -32.02 13.99
CA GLN A 15 -8.28 -31.24 15.11
C GLN A 15 -9.21 -30.10 14.67
N GLY A 16 -9.63 -30.09 13.39
CA GLY A 16 -10.63 -29.15 12.89
C GLY A 16 -10.07 -27.78 12.50
N VAL A 17 -8.75 -27.66 12.27
CA VAL A 17 -8.10 -26.47 11.74
C VAL A 17 -8.37 -25.22 12.61
N PRO A 18 -8.02 -25.25 13.91
CA PRO A 18 -8.17 -24.08 14.76
C PRO A 18 -7.40 -22.89 14.16
N ILE A 19 -8.09 -21.77 14.01
CA ILE A 19 -7.54 -20.51 13.50
C ILE A 19 -7.27 -19.55 14.65
N ALA A 20 -6.21 -18.76 14.54
CA ALA A 20 -5.97 -17.67 15.48
C ALA A 20 -6.89 -16.49 15.13
N THR A 21 -7.66 -16.01 16.11
CA THR A 21 -8.59 -14.88 15.96
C THR A 21 -7.98 -13.56 16.42
N ASP A 22 -6.87 -13.61 17.15
CA ASP A 22 -6.13 -12.49 17.72
C ASP A 22 -4.95 -12.03 16.85
N VAL A 23 -4.90 -12.48 15.60
CA VAL A 23 -3.86 -12.04 14.66
C VAL A 23 -4.11 -10.58 14.27
N PRO A 24 -3.08 -9.72 14.32
CA PRO A 24 -3.19 -8.32 13.90
C PRO A 24 -3.81 -8.17 12.50
N GLN A 25 -4.73 -7.20 12.34
CA GLN A 25 -5.42 -6.91 11.09
C GLN A 25 -4.40 -6.54 9.98
N MET A 26 -4.14 -7.45 9.03
CA MET A 26 -3.27 -7.23 7.87
C MET A 26 -4.09 -7.20 6.58
N ARG A 27 -4.69 -6.05 6.22
CA ARG A 27 -5.48 -5.80 4.98
C ARG A 27 -5.90 -7.07 4.20
N GLN A 28 -5.20 -7.41 3.11
CA GLN A 28 -5.52 -8.57 2.25
C GLN A 28 -4.94 -9.92 2.71
N PHE A 29 -4.10 -9.93 3.74
CA PHE A 29 -3.38 -11.11 4.24
C PHE A 29 -3.98 -11.72 5.52
N ILE A 30 -5.11 -11.18 6.00
CA ILE A 30 -5.78 -11.60 7.25
C ILE A 30 -6.01 -13.11 7.29
N ARG A 31 -6.61 -13.68 6.24
CA ARG A 31 -7.06 -15.08 6.26
C ARG A 31 -5.89 -16.06 6.32
N TRP A 32 -4.84 -15.86 5.53
CA TRP A 32 -3.64 -16.71 5.59
C TRP A 32 -2.94 -16.60 6.95
N ALA A 33 -2.83 -15.38 7.49
CA ALA A 33 -2.18 -15.15 8.78
C ALA A 33 -2.94 -15.80 9.94
N GLN A 34 -4.28 -15.82 9.90
CA GLN A 34 -5.12 -16.53 10.87
C GLN A 34 -4.90 -18.06 10.84
N TYR A 35 -4.79 -18.65 9.65
CA TYR A 35 -4.49 -20.07 9.50
C TYR A 35 -3.09 -20.41 10.02
N LEU A 36 -2.08 -19.62 9.66
CA LEU A 36 -0.72 -19.87 10.10
C LEU A 36 -0.54 -19.63 11.61
N GLY A 37 -1.16 -18.59 12.16
CA GLY A 37 -1.18 -18.35 13.60
C GLY A 37 -1.90 -19.44 14.38
N GLY A 38 -3.01 -19.96 13.83
CA GLY A 38 -3.74 -21.08 14.43
C GLY A 38 -2.95 -22.39 14.41
N PHE A 39 -2.29 -22.69 13.29
CA PHE A 39 -1.36 -23.82 13.16
C PHE A 39 -0.21 -23.75 14.17
N LEU A 40 0.43 -22.58 14.29
CA LEU A 40 1.55 -22.38 15.22
C LEU A 40 1.10 -22.51 16.68
N ARG A 41 -0.02 -21.89 17.05
CA ARG A 41 -0.58 -21.96 18.40
C ARG A 41 -0.97 -23.39 18.77
N HIS A 42 -1.59 -24.13 17.84
CA HIS A 42 -1.94 -25.54 18.04
C HIS A 42 -0.72 -26.39 18.42
N HIS A 43 0.45 -26.04 17.90
CA HIS A 43 1.73 -26.70 18.19
C HIS A 43 2.56 -26.01 19.28
N GLY A 44 1.93 -25.16 20.12
CA GLY A 44 2.56 -24.52 21.28
C GLY A 44 3.47 -23.33 20.97
N VAL A 45 3.38 -22.78 19.76
CA VAL A 45 4.12 -21.58 19.35
C VAL A 45 3.19 -20.37 19.44
N ASP A 46 3.28 -19.64 20.54
CA ASP A 46 2.52 -18.41 20.78
C ASP A 46 3.24 -17.15 20.25
N GLY A 47 2.51 -16.04 20.17
CA GLY A 47 3.08 -14.73 19.83
C GLY A 47 3.44 -14.53 18.36
N PHE A 48 2.92 -15.37 17.46
CA PHE A 48 3.02 -15.16 16.02
C PHE A 48 2.50 -13.75 15.65
N LEU A 49 3.34 -12.94 15.01
CA LEU A 49 3.08 -11.54 14.65
C LEU A 49 2.82 -10.59 15.85
N GLY A 50 3.19 -10.97 17.07
CA GLY A 50 2.98 -10.13 18.27
C GLY A 50 3.71 -8.77 18.26
N ASN A 51 4.72 -8.61 17.41
CA ASN A 51 5.45 -7.36 17.18
C ASN A 51 5.06 -6.66 15.86
N ALA A 52 4.11 -7.19 15.10
CA ALA A 52 3.85 -6.76 13.74
C ALA A 52 3.31 -5.33 13.63
N ASP A 53 2.82 -4.74 14.72
CA ASP A 53 2.36 -3.35 14.76
C ASP A 53 3.51 -2.34 14.95
N ALA A 54 4.63 -2.77 15.55
CA ALA A 54 5.75 -1.88 15.88
C ALA A 54 6.61 -1.46 14.68
N GLY A 55 6.54 -2.20 13.56
CA GLY A 55 7.27 -1.90 12.32
C GLY A 55 6.38 -1.54 11.11
N ARG A 56 5.06 -1.80 11.18
CA ARG A 56 4.17 -1.71 10.00
C ARG A 56 3.87 -0.31 9.53
N GLY A 57 3.66 0.64 10.45
CA GLY A 57 3.22 1.98 10.07
C GLY A 57 4.19 2.71 9.15
N LEU A 58 5.50 2.47 9.28
CA LEU A 58 6.51 3.13 8.46
C LEU A 58 6.76 2.38 7.15
N ASP A 59 6.78 1.05 7.17
CA ASP A 59 7.09 0.24 5.98
C ASP A 59 5.88 0.10 5.04
N GLU A 60 4.67 -0.03 5.59
CA GLU A 60 3.44 -0.11 4.79
C GLU A 60 3.10 1.23 4.13
N ASP A 61 3.27 2.35 4.86
CA ASP A 61 3.15 3.69 4.28
C ASP A 61 4.22 3.89 3.19
N HIS A 62 5.47 3.49 3.44
CA HIS A 62 6.55 3.62 2.47
C HIS A 62 6.26 2.80 1.19
N ALA A 63 5.81 1.55 1.34
CA ALA A 63 5.44 0.67 0.23
C ALA A 63 4.21 1.17 -0.53
N GLU A 64 3.17 1.68 0.16
CA GLU A 64 1.99 2.28 -0.48
C GLU A 64 2.38 3.48 -1.35
N TRP A 65 3.19 4.38 -0.80
CA TRP A 65 3.66 5.56 -1.55
C TRP A 65 4.57 5.19 -2.71
N TYR A 66 5.45 4.20 -2.52
CA TYR A 66 6.30 3.71 -3.61
C TYR A 66 5.47 3.14 -4.75
N ALA A 67 4.51 2.25 -4.45
CA ALA A 67 3.62 1.67 -5.44
C ALA A 67 2.83 2.76 -6.19
N PHE A 68 2.26 3.72 -5.46
CA PHE A 68 1.54 4.83 -6.06
C PHE A 68 2.40 5.68 -7.01
N LEU A 69 3.58 6.11 -6.56
CA LEU A 69 4.48 6.94 -7.37
C LEU A 69 5.01 6.19 -8.59
N SER A 70 5.24 4.87 -8.47
CA SER A 70 5.67 4.03 -9.58
C SER A 70 4.59 3.94 -10.68
N THR A 71 3.33 3.74 -10.30
CA THR A 71 2.19 3.75 -11.23
C THR A 71 1.97 5.15 -11.81
N TRP A 72 2.11 6.21 -11.01
CA TRP A 72 2.02 7.59 -11.51
C TRP A 72 3.02 7.82 -12.63
N ARG A 73 4.30 7.47 -12.44
CA ARG A 73 5.34 7.64 -13.46
C ARG A 73 5.05 6.81 -14.70
N GLN A 74 4.44 5.62 -14.58
CA GLN A 74 4.02 4.84 -15.75
C GLN A 74 2.91 5.54 -16.56
N ILE A 75 2.00 6.26 -15.91
CA ILE A 75 0.87 6.94 -16.56
C ILE A 75 1.28 8.30 -17.13
N HIS A 76 2.05 9.08 -16.37
CA HIS A 76 2.32 10.49 -16.67
C HIS A 76 3.81 10.79 -16.98
N SER A 77 4.71 9.80 -16.87
CA SER A 77 6.15 9.99 -17.00
C SER A 77 6.65 11.13 -16.08
N GLU A 78 7.32 12.13 -16.64
CA GLU A 78 7.81 13.32 -15.92
C GLU A 78 6.87 14.53 -16.07
N GLU A 79 5.71 14.36 -16.72
CA GLU A 79 4.83 15.48 -16.98
C GLU A 79 4.23 16.04 -15.68
N PRO A 80 4.31 17.37 -15.46
CA PRO A 80 3.73 17.99 -14.29
C PRO A 80 2.20 17.95 -14.38
N VAL A 81 1.55 17.29 -13.42
CA VAL A 81 0.08 17.20 -13.35
C VAL A 81 -0.48 17.92 -12.14
N THR A 82 -1.64 18.54 -12.32
CA THR A 82 -2.36 19.19 -11.23
C THR A 82 -3.06 18.17 -10.33
N ALA A 83 -3.30 18.55 -9.07
CA ALA A 83 -4.10 17.73 -8.15
C ALA A 83 -5.55 17.49 -8.63
N GLN A 84 -6.03 18.28 -9.59
CA GLN A 84 -7.35 18.11 -10.21
C GLN A 84 -7.30 17.06 -11.33
N GLN A 85 -6.29 17.08 -12.19
CA GLN A 85 -6.08 16.04 -13.21
C GLN A 85 -5.86 14.67 -12.56
N LEU A 86 -5.04 14.61 -11.52
CA LEU A 86 -4.82 13.40 -10.73
C LEU A 86 -6.13 12.84 -10.14
N ARG A 87 -7.04 13.72 -9.71
CA ARG A 87 -8.37 13.30 -9.24
C ARG A 87 -9.18 12.70 -10.38
N ALA A 88 -9.26 13.39 -11.51
CA ALA A 88 -10.10 12.97 -12.63
C ALA A 88 -9.68 11.57 -13.13
N GLY A 89 -8.38 11.31 -13.19
CA GLY A 89 -7.87 9.98 -13.58
C GLY A 89 -8.07 8.88 -12.53
N ALA A 90 -8.44 9.22 -11.30
CA ALA A 90 -8.65 8.25 -10.20
C ALA A 90 -10.14 7.98 -9.91
N GLU A 91 -11.04 8.65 -10.62
CA GLU A 91 -12.47 8.42 -10.50
C GLU A 91 -12.82 7.17 -11.34
N PRO A 92 -13.32 6.08 -10.73
CA PRO A 92 -13.58 4.85 -11.45
C PRO A 92 -14.68 5.07 -12.48
N GLU A 93 -14.34 4.92 -13.76
CA GLU A 93 -15.31 4.94 -14.85
C GLU A 93 -16.01 3.58 -14.95
N TYR A 94 -17.34 3.58 -14.99
CA TYR A 94 -18.12 2.36 -14.95
C TYR A 94 -17.85 1.49 -16.19
N GLY A 95 -17.28 0.30 -15.99
CA GLY A 95 -16.93 -0.63 -17.08
C GLY A 95 -15.52 -0.47 -17.65
N ALA A 96 -14.72 0.49 -17.15
CA ALA A 96 -13.32 0.64 -17.53
C ALA A 96 -12.38 -0.04 -16.52
N PRO A 97 -11.23 -0.57 -16.97
CA PRO A 97 -10.19 -1.07 -16.06
C PRO A 97 -9.56 0.07 -15.25
N ASP A 98 -9.28 -0.18 -13.97
CA ASP A 98 -8.60 0.78 -13.10
C ASP A 98 -7.16 1.01 -13.58
N VAL A 99 -6.91 2.21 -14.13
CA VAL A 99 -5.59 2.64 -14.62
C VAL A 99 -4.55 2.71 -13.51
N TRP A 100 -4.99 2.88 -12.26
CA TRP A 100 -4.11 2.91 -11.09
C TRP A 100 -3.86 1.53 -10.49
N LYS A 101 -4.48 0.46 -11.00
CA LYS A 101 -4.30 -0.92 -10.52
C LYS A 101 -4.43 -1.05 -8.98
N GLY A 102 -5.30 -0.25 -8.36
CA GLY A 102 -5.50 -0.21 -6.92
C GLY A 102 -4.41 0.49 -6.11
N THR A 103 -3.41 1.12 -6.74
CA THR A 103 -2.32 1.84 -6.05
C THR A 103 -2.68 3.28 -5.71
N PHE A 104 -3.85 3.78 -6.10
CA PHE A 104 -4.25 5.15 -5.79
C PHE A 104 -4.54 5.31 -4.28
N PRO A 105 -3.95 6.30 -3.59
CA PRO A 105 -4.18 6.53 -2.17
C PRO A 105 -5.66 6.80 -1.90
N SER A 106 -6.31 5.89 -1.17
CA SER A 106 -7.71 5.99 -0.77
C SER A 106 -7.84 6.12 0.74
N THR A 107 -8.99 6.57 1.23
CA THR A 107 -9.28 6.45 2.67
C THR A 107 -9.55 4.99 3.02
N VAL A 108 -9.43 4.64 4.30
CA VAL A 108 -9.78 3.32 4.87
C VAL A 108 -11.19 2.85 4.49
N THR A 109 -12.06 3.79 4.10
CA THR A 109 -13.45 3.57 3.68
C THR A 109 -13.64 3.49 2.16
N GLY A 110 -12.57 3.48 1.35
CA GLY A 110 -12.63 3.40 -0.11
C GLY A 110 -13.20 4.63 -0.81
N LYS A 111 -13.47 5.72 -0.08
CA LYS A 111 -14.00 6.95 -0.65
C LYS A 111 -12.87 7.80 -1.26
N PRO A 112 -13.10 8.47 -2.40
CA PRO A 112 -12.15 9.43 -2.94
C PRO A 112 -11.93 10.56 -1.93
N LEU A 113 -10.67 10.85 -1.59
CA LEU A 113 -10.29 11.96 -0.71
C LEU A 113 -10.87 13.30 -1.24
N SER A 114 -11.14 14.28 -0.37
CA SER A 114 -11.49 15.62 -0.86
C SER A 114 -10.27 16.29 -1.53
N ALA A 115 -10.49 17.27 -2.42
CA ALA A 115 -9.39 17.97 -3.09
C ALA A 115 -8.44 18.69 -2.11
N LYS A 116 -8.93 19.09 -0.93
CA LYS A 116 -8.13 19.69 0.14
C LYS A 116 -7.33 18.63 0.91
N ALA A 117 -7.96 17.51 1.25
CA ALA A 117 -7.28 16.40 1.93
C ALA A 117 -6.18 15.79 1.05
N ARG A 118 -6.44 15.62 -0.25
CA ARG A 118 -5.42 15.18 -1.23
C ARG A 118 -4.24 16.14 -1.31
N ARG A 119 -4.50 17.44 -1.49
CA ARG A 119 -3.43 18.45 -1.53
C ARG A 119 -2.57 18.42 -0.27
N LYS A 120 -3.17 18.30 0.91
CA LYS A 120 -2.43 18.18 2.18
C LYS A 120 -1.61 16.89 2.24
N ARG A 121 -2.18 15.77 1.79
CA ARG A 121 -1.52 14.45 1.77
C ARG A 121 -0.33 14.43 0.80
N LEU A 122 -0.49 14.94 -0.42
CA LEU A 122 0.60 15.11 -1.40
C LEU A 122 1.68 16.06 -0.87
N ALA A 123 1.30 17.22 -0.35
CA ALA A 123 2.25 18.19 0.22
C ALA A 123 3.10 17.59 1.35
N GLY A 124 2.54 16.66 2.14
CA GLY A 124 3.29 15.94 3.17
C GLY A 124 4.31 14.93 2.64
N GLN A 125 4.30 14.62 1.35
CA GLN A 125 5.22 13.68 0.69
C GLN A 125 6.19 14.36 -0.29
N VAL A 126 6.03 15.65 -0.53
CA VAL A 126 6.95 16.42 -1.37
C VAL A 126 8.36 16.36 -0.77
N ASP A 127 9.37 16.20 -1.62
CA ASP A 127 10.79 16.07 -1.28
C ASP A 127 11.16 14.87 -0.40
N ARG A 128 10.24 13.91 -0.22
CA ARG A 128 10.51 12.66 0.49
C ARG A 128 10.78 11.54 -0.48
N TRP A 129 11.99 10.98 -0.43
CA TRP A 129 12.37 9.82 -1.22
C TRP A 129 11.60 8.57 -0.77
N ARG A 130 11.09 7.83 -1.76
CA ARG A 130 10.45 6.52 -1.63
C ARG A 130 11.23 5.59 -2.54
N GLY A 131 12.18 4.85 -1.97
CA GLY A 131 13.15 4.10 -2.78
C GLY A 131 13.95 5.01 -3.72
N ASP A 132 13.73 4.87 -5.02
CA ASP A 132 14.35 5.62 -6.11
C ASP A 132 13.44 6.73 -6.70
N LEU A 133 12.26 6.96 -6.12
CA LEU A 133 11.29 7.97 -6.57
C LEU A 133 11.13 9.10 -5.56
N VAL A 134 10.89 10.32 -6.05
CA VAL A 134 10.54 11.48 -5.22
C VAL A 134 9.42 12.29 -5.86
N LEU A 135 8.48 12.74 -5.03
CA LEU A 135 7.44 13.67 -5.45
C LEU A 135 7.96 15.10 -5.38
N ARG A 136 7.87 15.84 -6.49
CA ARG A 136 8.14 17.28 -6.54
C ARG A 136 6.86 18.07 -6.66
N SER A 137 6.93 19.32 -6.24
CA SER A 137 5.87 20.28 -6.52
C SER A 137 6.47 21.56 -7.08
N ASP A 138 5.88 22.05 -8.16
CA ASP A 138 6.16 23.37 -8.71
C ASP A 138 4.85 24.17 -8.80
N THR A 139 4.95 25.47 -9.09
CA THR A 139 3.81 26.34 -9.33
C THR A 139 3.80 26.72 -10.81
N ASP A 140 2.75 26.29 -11.51
CA ASP A 140 2.56 26.62 -12.91
C ASP A 140 2.51 28.15 -13.10
N LYS A 141 3.37 28.68 -13.96
CA LYS A 141 3.54 30.14 -14.11
C LYS A 141 2.32 30.83 -14.70
N HIS A 142 1.54 30.12 -15.51
CA HIS A 142 0.39 30.63 -16.25
C HIS A 142 -0.90 30.63 -15.42
N THR A 143 -1.15 29.53 -14.72
CA THR A 143 -2.39 29.32 -13.94
C THR A 143 -2.20 29.62 -12.46
N LYS A 144 -0.96 29.75 -11.98
CA LYS A 144 -0.58 29.87 -10.55
C LYS A 144 -1.07 28.69 -9.71
N ILE A 145 -1.32 27.54 -10.34
CA ILE A 145 -1.77 26.32 -9.68
C ILE A 145 -0.55 25.45 -9.34
N LYS A 146 -0.59 24.78 -8.18
CA LYS A 146 0.43 23.79 -7.85
C LYS A 146 0.31 22.56 -8.76
N VAL A 147 1.41 22.23 -9.40
CA VAL A 147 1.62 21.01 -10.19
C VAL A 147 2.57 20.08 -9.45
N TYR A 148 2.45 18.78 -9.72
CA TYR A 148 3.25 17.74 -9.11
C TYR A 148 3.81 16.82 -10.18
N SER A 149 5.07 16.42 -10.03
CA SER A 149 5.75 15.47 -10.91
C SER A 149 6.51 14.46 -10.06
N VAL A 150 6.77 13.28 -10.62
CA VAL A 150 7.54 12.22 -9.97
C VAL A 150 8.90 12.12 -10.66
N GLU A 151 9.96 12.41 -9.92
CA GLU A 151 11.34 12.29 -10.41
C GLU A 151 11.92 10.94 -9.96
N HIS A 152 12.77 10.36 -10.81
CA HIS A 152 13.54 9.18 -10.47
C HIS A 152 15.01 9.56 -10.24
N ARG A 153 15.66 8.86 -9.31
CA ARG A 153 17.04 9.15 -8.88
C ARG A 153 18.07 9.10 -10.02
N ALA A 154 17.81 8.33 -11.08
CA ALA A 154 18.68 8.24 -12.25
C ALA A 154 18.53 9.41 -13.24
N ASP A 155 17.50 10.25 -13.11
CA ASP A 155 17.23 11.36 -14.04
C ASP A 155 17.99 12.63 -13.65
N SER A 156 18.78 12.59 -12.56
CA SER A 156 19.73 13.63 -12.17
C SER A 156 21.09 13.37 -12.83
N SER A 157 21.21 13.59 -14.13
CA SER A 157 22.49 13.58 -14.86
C SER A 157 22.57 14.72 -15.86
#